data_AF-A0A9W8WXW7-F1
#
_entry.id   AF-A0A9W8WXW7-F1
#
_cell.length_a   1.000
_cell.length_b   1.000
_cell.length_c   1.000
_cell.angle_alpha   90.00
_cell.angle_beta   90.00
_cell.angle_gamma   90.00
#
_symmetry.space_group_name_H-M   'P 1'
#
loop_
_entity.id
_entity.type
_entity.pdbx_description
1 polymer ?
#
loop_
_entity_poly.entity_id
_entity_poly.type
_entity_poly.pdbx_seq_one_letter_code
_entity_poly.pdbx_strand_id
1 'polypeptide(L)'
;MADFLGDPNFPEKAMRTHSRALKISWFQELYKQYSRLNFTRYEDRPLAIAGLEKRLQKAFNTKGGYGIFDDGDKTDLGLFHRSLLWQRGEEDTDEPSLTPIVFPAERKTNVPSWSWMAYKGGISYVDPPFQSAVWEKEDVVPPWTKAADKSAATSTSGISVELVATVRDFNTAGYKTGDLKLVYDTDKTRGVDGSRARCVVIARSIDGKTVAEKRFYVMLIIAAGSRDGKELLYQRAGAGYMLGRFIGLSKPGMRARII
;
A
#
# COMPACT_ATOMS: atom_id res chain seq x y z
N MET A 1 21.23 8.85 -1.79
CA MET A 1 20.89 7.56 -1.16
C MET A 1 22.03 7.02 -0.30
N ALA A 2 23.28 7.04 -0.78
CA ALA A 2 24.45 6.58 -0.02
C ALA A 2 24.59 7.22 1.38
N ASP A 3 24.40 8.54 1.51
CA ASP A 3 24.48 9.22 2.82
C ASP A 3 23.37 8.84 3.80
N PHE A 4 22.20 8.45 3.28
CA PHE A 4 21.07 8.02 4.10
C PHE A 4 21.31 6.60 4.63
N LEU A 5 21.75 5.68 3.77
CA LEU A 5 22.06 4.30 4.17
C LEU A 5 23.35 4.18 4.97
N GLY A 6 24.33 5.03 4.72
CA GLY A 6 25.60 5.12 5.44
C GLY A 6 25.51 5.90 6.75
N ASP A 7 24.31 6.10 7.29
CA ASP A 7 24.13 6.71 8.59
C ASP A 7 24.47 5.72 9.71
N PRO A 8 25.55 5.93 10.48
CA PRO A 8 25.90 5.03 11.59
C PRO A 8 24.80 4.97 12.66
N ASN A 9 24.00 6.04 12.79
CA ASN A 9 22.84 6.12 13.69
C ASN A 9 21.53 6.14 12.89
N PHE A 10 21.43 5.32 11.84
CA PHE A 10 20.28 5.31 10.95
C PHE A 10 18.92 5.35 11.68
N PRO A 11 17.96 6.22 11.27
CA PRO A 11 18.00 7.20 10.17
C PRO A 11 18.20 8.67 10.64
N GLU A 12 18.99 8.91 11.69
CA GLU A 12 19.14 10.22 12.34
C GLU A 12 19.48 11.38 11.37
N LYS A 13 20.44 11.19 10.45
CA LYS A 13 20.85 12.22 9.49
C LYS A 13 19.70 12.71 8.63
N ALA A 14 18.88 11.78 8.12
CA ALA A 14 17.68 12.13 7.38
C ALA A 14 16.66 12.84 8.26
N MET A 15 16.51 12.43 9.52
CA MET A 15 15.52 13.08 10.40
C MET A 15 15.84 14.54 10.71
N ARG A 16 17.08 15.00 10.53
CA ARG A 16 17.49 16.41 10.71
C ARG A 16 16.87 17.38 9.71
N THR A 17 16.43 16.92 8.53
CA THR A 17 15.72 17.82 7.61
C THR A 17 14.37 18.23 8.18
N HIS A 18 13.94 19.46 7.93
CA HIS A 18 12.58 19.91 8.24
C HIS A 18 11.59 19.58 7.10
N SER A 19 12.09 19.22 5.91
CA SER A 19 11.23 18.90 4.77
C SER A 19 10.60 17.53 4.89
N ARG A 20 9.29 17.49 5.11
CA ARG A 20 8.53 16.24 5.13
C ARG A 20 8.54 15.52 3.79
N ALA A 21 8.47 16.26 2.69
CA ALA A 21 8.54 15.70 1.34
C ALA A 21 9.82 14.89 1.14
N LEU A 22 10.97 15.41 1.62
CA LEU A 22 12.25 14.70 1.55
C LEU A 22 12.27 13.45 2.44
N LYS A 23 11.67 13.51 3.63
CA LYS A 23 11.60 12.32 4.49
C LYS A 23 10.76 11.20 3.88
N ILE A 24 9.63 11.55 3.26
CA ILE A 24 8.77 10.61 2.54
C ILE A 24 9.52 10.02 1.34
N SER A 25 10.21 10.86 0.54
CA SER A 25 10.94 10.36 -0.62
C SER A 25 12.08 9.43 -0.23
N TRP A 26 12.82 9.70 0.85
CA TRP A 26 13.85 8.78 1.34
C TRP A 26 13.30 7.44 1.80
N PHE A 27 12.16 7.45 2.49
CA PHE A 27 11.47 6.24 2.88
C PHE A 27 11.03 5.41 1.65
N GLN A 28 10.44 6.06 0.65
CA GLN A 28 9.98 5.39 -0.56
C GLN A 28 11.16 4.84 -1.36
N GLU A 29 12.23 5.62 -1.53
CA GLU A 29 13.44 5.20 -2.22
C GLU A 29 14.10 4.01 -1.49
N LEU A 30 14.06 4.00 -0.16
CA LEU A 30 14.56 2.89 0.64
C LEU A 30 13.81 1.60 0.33
N TYR A 31 12.48 1.62 0.35
CA TYR A 31 11.69 0.42 0.06
C TYR A 31 11.73 0.04 -1.41
N LYS A 32 11.81 1.01 -2.31
CA LYS A 32 12.12 0.78 -3.72
C LYS A 32 13.41 -0.02 -3.85
N GLN A 33 14.50 0.43 -3.22
CA GLN A 33 15.79 -0.28 -3.28
C GLN A 33 15.74 -1.66 -2.60
N TYR A 34 15.19 -1.76 -1.39
CA TYR A 34 15.16 -3.01 -0.63
C TYR A 34 14.23 -4.07 -1.23
N SER A 35 13.15 -3.67 -1.90
CA SER A 35 12.25 -4.60 -2.59
C SER A 35 12.94 -5.38 -3.72
N ARG A 36 13.94 -4.75 -4.37
CA ARG A 36 14.76 -5.32 -5.45
C ARG A 36 15.91 -6.20 -4.96
N LEU A 37 16.15 -6.26 -3.65
CA LEU A 37 17.19 -7.14 -3.13
C LEU A 37 16.79 -8.60 -3.27
N ASN A 38 17.74 -9.41 -3.74
CA ASN A 38 17.60 -10.85 -3.80
C ASN A 38 17.78 -11.46 -2.41
N PHE A 39 16.89 -12.38 -2.06
CA PHE A 39 16.94 -13.16 -0.84
C PHE A 39 17.21 -14.61 -1.21
N THR A 40 18.10 -15.29 -0.47
CA THR A 40 18.27 -16.75 -0.57
C THR A 40 16.95 -17.46 -0.29
N ARG A 41 16.18 -16.93 0.68
CA ARG A 41 14.86 -17.40 1.09
C ARG A 41 13.93 -16.19 1.18
N TYR A 42 13.06 -16.02 0.20
CA TYR A 42 12.18 -14.84 0.15
C TYR A 42 11.18 -14.80 1.30
N GLU A 43 10.83 -15.93 1.88
CA GLU A 43 10.02 -16.01 3.08
C GLU A 43 10.67 -15.36 4.32
N ASP A 44 11.98 -15.04 4.28
CA ASP A 44 12.69 -14.27 5.32
C ASP A 44 12.58 -12.75 5.12
N ARG A 45 12.03 -12.27 3.99
CA ARG A 45 11.94 -10.85 3.65
C ARG A 45 11.31 -9.99 4.77
N PRO A 46 10.15 -10.34 5.37
CA PRO A 46 9.57 -9.52 6.44
C PRO A 46 10.49 -9.41 7.65
N LEU A 47 11.16 -10.51 8.03
CA LEU A 47 12.08 -10.54 9.16
C LEU A 47 13.33 -9.69 8.88
N ALA A 48 13.88 -9.78 7.68
CA ALA A 48 15.05 -9.02 7.27
C ALA A 48 14.79 -7.50 7.28
N ILE A 49 13.57 -7.07 6.96
CA ILE A 49 13.19 -5.65 6.96
C ILE A 49 12.70 -5.19 8.34
N ALA A 50 12.26 -6.07 9.23
CA ALA A 50 11.65 -5.70 10.52
C ALA A 50 12.51 -4.76 11.37
N GLY A 51 13.83 -4.99 11.41
CA GLY A 51 14.76 -4.13 12.15
C GLY A 51 14.85 -2.70 11.57
N LEU A 52 14.85 -2.60 10.24
CA LEU A 52 14.84 -1.34 9.51
C LEU A 52 13.52 -0.59 9.73
N GLU A 53 12.40 -1.30 9.56
CA GLU A 53 11.05 -0.77 9.79
C GLU A 53 10.89 -0.23 11.20
N LYS A 54 11.30 -0.97 12.23
CA LYS A 54 11.21 -0.54 13.64
C LYS A 54 11.99 0.76 13.91
N ARG A 55 13.16 0.93 13.30
CA ARG A 55 13.94 2.18 13.42
C ARG A 55 13.24 3.34 12.74
N LEU A 56 12.67 3.13 11.55
CA LEU A 56 11.89 4.14 10.83
C LEU A 56 10.65 4.54 11.64
N GLN A 57 9.90 3.57 12.19
CA GLN A 57 8.73 3.86 13.03
C GLN A 57 9.08 4.76 14.21
N LYS A 58 10.17 4.45 14.92
CA LYS A 58 10.67 5.29 16.02
C LYS A 58 11.05 6.69 15.53
N ALA A 59 11.76 6.78 14.41
CA ALA A 59 12.24 8.04 13.86
C ALA A 59 11.09 8.95 13.37
N PHE A 60 10.07 8.37 12.75
CA PHE A 60 8.89 9.09 12.27
C PHE A 60 7.82 9.29 13.35
N ASN A 61 8.00 8.67 14.53
CA ASN A 61 6.98 8.62 15.58
C ASN A 61 5.63 8.15 15.03
N THR A 62 5.66 7.00 14.35
CA THR A 62 4.53 6.35 13.67
C THR A 62 4.32 4.94 14.22
N LYS A 63 3.09 4.43 14.05
CA LYS A 63 2.79 3.00 14.19
C LYS A 63 2.86 2.35 12.81
N GLY A 64 2.81 1.03 12.74
CA GLY A 64 2.77 0.36 11.46
C GLY A 64 3.32 -1.05 11.47
N GLY A 65 3.48 -1.59 10.27
CA GLY A 65 4.07 -2.89 10.01
C GLY A 65 3.92 -3.27 8.55
N TYR A 66 4.67 -4.29 8.12
CA TYR A 66 4.59 -4.83 6.76
C TYR A 66 4.79 -3.78 5.67
N GLY A 67 5.66 -2.82 5.95
CA GLY A 67 6.02 -1.71 5.08
C GLY A 67 5.01 -0.56 5.04
N ILE A 68 4.02 -0.55 5.94
CA ILE A 68 3.01 0.50 6.04
C ILE A 68 3.22 1.29 7.33
N PHE A 69 3.23 2.62 7.23
CA PHE A 69 3.43 3.53 8.35
C PHE A 69 2.19 4.39 8.56
N ASP A 70 1.71 4.47 9.79
CA ASP A 70 0.56 5.26 10.19
C ASP A 70 0.99 6.36 11.16
N ASP A 71 0.81 7.60 10.73
CA ASP A 71 1.01 8.81 11.53
C ASP A 71 -0.18 9.16 12.43
N GLY A 72 -1.23 8.33 12.44
CA GLY A 72 -2.40 8.44 13.30
C GLY A 72 -3.24 9.68 12.99
N ASP A 73 -3.81 10.29 14.02
CA ASP A 73 -4.64 11.50 13.90
C ASP A 73 -3.83 12.76 13.52
N LYS A 74 -2.54 12.63 13.18
CA LYS A 74 -1.74 13.71 12.57
C LYS A 74 -2.16 13.85 11.12
N THR A 75 -3.36 14.39 10.98
CA THR A 75 -4.34 14.03 9.95
C THR A 75 -4.02 14.60 8.55
N ASP A 76 -3.06 15.52 8.45
CA ASP A 76 -2.71 16.21 7.18
C ASP A 76 -1.47 15.63 6.50
N LEU A 77 -0.94 14.55 7.07
CA LEU A 77 0.41 14.09 6.79
C LEU A 77 0.48 12.86 5.87
N GLY A 78 -0.62 12.09 5.78
CA GLY A 78 -0.92 11.13 4.72
C GLY A 78 0.04 9.95 4.57
N LEU A 79 0.85 9.63 5.59
CA LEU A 79 1.89 8.61 5.45
C LEU A 79 1.29 7.21 5.28
N PHE A 80 0.17 6.95 5.96
CA PHE A 80 -0.58 5.71 5.82
C PHE A 80 -1.01 5.47 4.38
N HIS A 81 -1.70 6.45 3.81
CA HIS A 81 -2.19 6.43 2.44
C HIS A 81 -1.06 6.30 1.42
N ARG A 82 0.03 7.07 1.57
CA ARG A 82 1.20 6.97 0.69
C ARG A 82 1.87 5.60 0.74
N SER A 83 1.95 5.01 1.94
CA SER A 83 2.54 3.68 2.10
C SER A 83 1.71 2.61 1.37
N LEU A 84 0.40 2.80 1.24
CA LEU A 84 -0.49 1.91 0.46
C LEU A 84 -0.40 2.12 -1.06
N LEU A 85 0.16 3.25 -1.52
CA LEU A 85 0.31 3.57 -2.95
C LEU A 85 1.63 3.08 -3.54
N TRP A 86 2.25 2.06 -2.96
CA TRP A 86 3.26 1.30 -3.70
C TRP A 86 2.63 0.70 -4.96
N GLN A 87 3.43 0.39 -5.98
CA GLN A 87 3.01 -0.35 -7.18
C GLN A 87 4.17 -1.24 -7.63
N ARG A 88 3.92 -2.21 -8.51
CA ARG A 88 5.01 -2.91 -9.20
C ARG A 88 5.97 -1.92 -9.87
N GLY A 89 7.26 -2.22 -9.78
CA GLY A 89 8.31 -1.49 -10.49
C GLY A 89 8.15 -1.58 -12.01
N GLU A 90 8.48 -0.50 -12.70
CA GLU A 90 8.37 -0.39 -14.16
C GLU A 90 9.71 0.08 -14.77
N GLU A 91 10.82 -0.11 -14.06
CA GLU A 91 12.16 0.12 -14.63
C GLU A 91 12.53 -1.03 -15.57
N ASP A 92 13.42 -0.79 -16.53
CA ASP A 92 13.84 -1.82 -17.49
C ASP A 92 14.48 -3.05 -16.83
N THR A 93 15.00 -2.87 -15.60
CA THR A 93 15.57 -3.95 -14.77
C THR A 93 14.54 -4.67 -13.90
N ASP A 94 13.29 -4.18 -13.83
CA ASP A 94 12.23 -4.77 -13.01
C ASP A 94 11.50 -5.89 -13.75
N GLU A 95 10.93 -6.83 -12.99
CA GLU A 95 10.13 -7.91 -13.54
C GLU A 95 8.78 -7.40 -14.10
N PRO A 96 8.27 -8.01 -15.19
CA PRO A 96 6.99 -7.62 -15.78
C PRO A 96 5.80 -7.92 -14.87
N SER A 97 5.97 -8.81 -13.88
CA SER A 97 4.98 -9.19 -12.88
C SER A 97 5.69 -9.50 -11.56
N LEU A 98 5.09 -9.16 -10.43
CA LEU A 98 5.55 -9.62 -9.13
C LEU A 98 5.17 -11.09 -8.93
N THR A 99 5.94 -11.79 -8.11
CA THR A 99 5.66 -13.20 -7.77
C THR A 99 5.25 -13.32 -6.31
N PRO A 100 4.04 -13.80 -5.96
CA PRO A 100 3.67 -14.02 -4.56
C PRO A 100 4.65 -14.94 -3.83
N ILE A 101 5.02 -14.59 -2.60
CA ILE A 101 5.87 -15.40 -1.75
C ILE A 101 5.00 -16.45 -1.05
N VAL A 102 5.42 -17.71 -1.12
CA VAL A 102 4.80 -18.80 -0.37
C VAL A 102 5.42 -18.82 1.02
N PHE A 103 4.63 -18.53 2.05
CA PHE A 103 5.05 -18.61 3.45
C PHE A 103 4.69 -19.99 4.02
N PRO A 104 5.67 -20.81 4.44
CA PRO A 104 5.40 -22.12 5.03
C PRO A 104 4.59 -22.00 6.33
N ALA A 105 3.62 -22.90 6.53
CA ALA A 105 2.70 -22.87 7.66
C ALA A 105 3.43 -22.97 9.02
N GLU A 106 4.57 -23.66 9.05
CA GLU A 106 5.40 -23.88 10.23
C GLU A 106 5.96 -22.57 10.79
N ARG A 107 6.13 -21.55 9.94
CA ARG A 107 6.68 -20.25 10.34
C ARG A 107 5.68 -19.36 11.05
N LYS A 108 4.39 -19.72 11.05
CA LYS A 108 3.30 -18.91 11.65
C LYS A 108 3.35 -17.43 11.24
N THR A 109 3.88 -17.15 10.05
CA THR A 109 4.08 -15.81 9.51
C THR A 109 3.05 -15.63 8.41
N ASN A 110 2.17 -14.67 8.58
CA ASN A 110 1.18 -14.30 7.58
C ASN A 110 1.45 -12.87 7.14
N VAL A 111 1.86 -12.69 5.87
CA VAL A 111 2.11 -11.37 5.30
C VAL A 111 0.91 -10.99 4.46
N PRO A 112 0.25 -9.86 4.77
CA PRO A 112 -0.97 -9.49 4.09
C PRO A 112 -0.71 -9.05 2.65
N SER A 113 -1.67 -9.26 1.74
CA SER A 113 -1.46 -8.97 0.31
C SER A 113 -1.30 -7.48 0.01
N TRP A 114 -1.76 -6.60 0.89
CA TRP A 114 -1.56 -5.16 0.78
C TRP A 114 -0.13 -4.72 1.12
N SER A 115 0.71 -5.62 1.62
CA SER A 115 2.14 -5.40 1.82
C SER A 115 2.94 -5.82 0.60
N TRP A 116 3.88 -4.98 0.18
CA TRP A 116 4.85 -5.36 -0.85
C TRP A 116 5.74 -6.54 -0.42
N MET A 117 5.88 -6.78 0.89
CA MET A 117 6.67 -7.88 1.44
C MET A 117 6.04 -9.26 1.18
N ALA A 118 4.79 -9.30 0.69
CA ALA A 118 4.13 -10.53 0.26
C ALA A 118 4.60 -11.01 -1.13
N TYR A 119 5.41 -10.23 -1.83
CA TYR A 119 5.81 -10.52 -3.21
C TYR A 119 7.33 -10.48 -3.39
N LYS A 120 7.83 -11.17 -4.40
CA LYS A 120 9.16 -11.03 -5.01
C LYS A 120 9.08 -10.02 -6.15
N GLY A 121 10.16 -9.28 -6.36
CA GLY A 121 10.29 -8.24 -7.38
C GLY A 121 10.33 -6.83 -6.80
N GLY A 122 10.72 -5.89 -7.65
CA GLY A 122 10.86 -4.48 -7.30
C GLY A 122 9.53 -3.73 -7.24
N ILE A 123 9.42 -2.76 -6.32
CA ILE A 123 8.28 -1.84 -6.24
C ILE A 123 8.67 -0.42 -6.62
N SER A 124 7.68 0.41 -6.91
CA SER A 124 7.76 1.87 -6.97
C SER A 124 6.56 2.46 -6.22
N TYR A 125 6.34 3.76 -6.30
CA TYR A 125 5.20 4.45 -5.69
C TYR A 125 4.46 5.31 -6.71
N VAL A 126 3.14 5.29 -6.65
CA VAL A 126 2.24 6.17 -7.41
C VAL A 126 1.69 7.25 -6.51
N ASP A 127 2.58 8.17 -6.14
CA ASP A 127 2.27 9.20 -5.17
C ASP A 127 1.66 10.44 -5.80
N PRO A 128 0.65 11.05 -5.15
CA PRO A 128 0.26 12.40 -5.51
C PRO A 128 1.43 13.36 -5.24
N PRO A 129 1.63 14.37 -6.11
CA PRO A 129 2.57 15.45 -5.85
C PRO A 129 2.39 16.05 -4.46
N PHE A 130 3.45 16.62 -3.90
CA PHE A 130 3.42 17.16 -2.54
C PHE A 130 2.30 18.21 -2.38
N GLN A 131 1.53 18.10 -1.29
CA GLN A 131 0.40 18.98 -0.97
C GLN A 131 -0.66 19.12 -2.07
N SER A 132 -0.76 18.16 -3.00
CA SER A 132 -1.71 18.21 -4.12
C SER A 132 -2.92 17.29 -3.96
N ALA A 133 -3.03 16.56 -2.86
CA ALA A 133 -4.07 15.56 -2.65
C ALA A 133 -4.75 15.65 -1.28
N VAL A 134 -6.02 15.27 -1.27
CA VAL A 134 -6.84 15.02 -0.09
C VAL A 134 -6.87 13.51 0.13
N TRP A 135 -6.46 13.08 1.32
CA TRP A 135 -6.41 11.67 1.72
C TRP A 135 -7.79 11.16 2.14
N GLU A 136 -8.15 9.94 1.74
CA GLU A 136 -9.43 9.32 2.11
C GLU A 136 -9.37 8.71 3.50
N LYS A 137 -9.87 9.43 4.51
CA LYS A 137 -9.73 9.05 5.93
C LYS A 137 -10.78 8.05 6.40
N GLU A 138 -11.98 8.09 5.82
CA GLU A 138 -13.12 7.25 6.26
C GLU A 138 -13.20 5.93 5.49
N ASP A 139 -12.80 5.98 4.22
CA ASP A 139 -12.89 4.86 3.29
C ASP A 139 -11.74 3.87 3.42
N VAL A 140 -10.68 4.17 4.20
CA VAL A 140 -9.54 3.26 4.44
C VAL A 140 -9.08 3.37 5.88
N VAL A 141 -9.21 2.29 6.65
CA VAL A 141 -8.90 2.28 8.09
C VAL A 141 -7.64 1.47 8.37
N PRO A 142 -6.61 2.04 9.00
CA PRO A 142 -5.40 1.32 9.36
C PRO A 142 -5.68 0.10 10.26
N PRO A 143 -4.98 -1.04 10.07
CA PRO A 143 -5.19 -2.23 10.90
C PRO A 143 -4.90 -1.98 12.40
N TRP A 144 -3.97 -1.07 12.69
CA TRP A 144 -3.50 -0.75 14.04
C TRP A 144 -4.41 0.20 14.80
N THR A 145 -5.39 0.84 14.15
CA THR A 145 -6.34 1.75 14.83
C THR A 145 -7.20 1.00 15.85
N LYS A 146 -7.49 -0.29 15.62
CA LYS A 146 -8.22 -1.15 16.59
C LYS A 146 -7.33 -1.73 17.70
N ALA A 147 -6.01 -1.78 17.50
CA ALA A 147 -5.07 -2.33 18.47
C ALA A 147 -4.74 -1.35 19.62
N ALA A 148 -5.37 -0.16 19.65
CA ALA A 148 -5.21 0.79 20.74
C ALA A 148 -5.68 0.24 22.10
N ASP A 149 -6.47 -0.83 22.13
CA ASP A 149 -6.86 -1.47 23.39
C ASP A 149 -5.91 -2.55 23.91
N LYS A 150 -5.01 -3.13 23.11
CA LYS A 150 -3.97 -4.05 23.63
C LYS A 150 -2.71 -4.01 22.78
N SER A 151 -1.61 -3.68 23.46
CA SER A 151 -0.21 -3.76 23.03
C SER A 151 0.07 -4.79 21.92
N ALA A 152 -0.04 -4.40 20.66
CA ALA A 152 0.54 -5.14 19.54
C ALA A 152 1.95 -4.60 19.26
N ALA A 153 2.83 -4.78 20.24
CA ALA A 153 4.26 -4.81 19.97
C ALA A 153 4.50 -6.03 19.10
N THR A 154 5.16 -5.82 17.95
CA THR A 154 5.88 -6.81 17.14
C THR A 154 5.94 -8.19 17.78
N SER A 155 4.95 -9.04 17.48
CA SER A 155 4.92 -10.44 17.93
C SER A 155 4.18 -11.29 16.90
N THR A 156 5.00 -12.01 16.13
CA THR A 156 4.83 -13.38 15.64
C THR A 156 3.77 -14.21 16.38
N SER A 157 2.49 -13.92 16.15
CA SER A 157 1.40 -14.75 16.64
C SER A 157 0.13 -14.54 15.81
N GLY A 158 0.03 -15.23 14.67
CA GLY A 158 -1.22 -15.75 14.07
C GLY A 158 -2.42 -14.82 13.79
N ILE A 159 -2.38 -13.54 14.13
CA ILE A 159 -3.46 -12.59 13.91
C ILE A 159 -3.33 -12.10 12.46
N SER A 160 -4.29 -12.47 11.62
CA SER A 160 -4.45 -11.90 10.29
C SER A 160 -4.60 -10.39 10.41
N VAL A 161 -3.63 -9.64 9.86
CA VAL A 161 -3.64 -8.17 9.88
C VAL A 161 -4.42 -7.70 8.66
N GLU A 162 -5.70 -7.45 8.85
CA GLU A 162 -6.63 -7.11 7.78
C GLU A 162 -6.79 -5.60 7.66
N LEU A 163 -6.81 -5.12 6.42
CA LEU A 163 -7.14 -3.74 6.10
C LEU A 163 -8.65 -3.63 5.84
N VAL A 164 -9.33 -2.66 6.46
CA VAL A 164 -10.75 -2.42 6.21
C VAL A 164 -10.91 -1.21 5.30
N ALA A 165 -11.64 -1.38 4.20
CA ALA A 165 -11.80 -0.33 3.21
C ALA A 165 -13.17 -0.33 2.52
N THR A 166 -13.52 0.82 1.94
CA THR A 166 -14.67 0.99 1.04
C THR A 166 -14.25 0.65 -0.38
N VAL A 167 -14.85 -0.42 -0.89
CA VAL A 167 -14.62 -0.97 -2.22
C VAL A 167 -15.62 -0.39 -3.21
N ARG A 168 -15.13 -0.02 -4.39
CA ARG A 168 -15.95 0.55 -5.47
C ARG A 168 -15.67 -0.16 -6.79
N ASP A 169 -16.72 -0.34 -7.57
CA ASP A 169 -16.58 -0.73 -8.97
C ASP A 169 -16.02 0.44 -9.78
N PHE A 170 -15.27 0.12 -10.82
CA PHE A 170 -14.80 1.09 -11.80
C PHE A 170 -14.96 0.54 -13.21
N ASN A 171 -15.09 1.43 -14.19
CA ASN A 171 -15.19 1.10 -15.60
C ASN A 171 -14.33 2.07 -16.41
N THR A 172 -13.30 1.55 -17.07
CA THR A 172 -12.33 2.34 -17.85
C THR A 172 -12.67 2.42 -19.34
N ALA A 173 -13.87 2.03 -19.75
CA ALA A 173 -14.30 2.14 -21.15
C ALA A 173 -14.19 3.59 -21.65
N GLY A 174 -13.58 3.76 -22.83
CA GLY A 174 -13.42 5.09 -23.45
C GLY A 174 -12.38 5.99 -22.79
N TYR A 175 -11.40 5.43 -22.07
CA TYR A 175 -10.28 6.22 -21.56
C TYR A 175 -9.43 6.78 -22.70
N LYS A 176 -8.87 7.98 -22.48
CA LYS A 176 -7.87 8.63 -23.33
C LYS A 176 -6.51 8.57 -22.66
N THR A 177 -5.44 8.76 -23.44
CA THR A 177 -4.08 8.88 -22.89
C THR A 177 -4.03 9.96 -21.80
N GLY A 178 -3.52 9.61 -20.62
CA GLY A 178 -3.41 10.52 -19.46
C GLY A 178 -4.60 10.49 -18.49
N ASP A 179 -5.72 9.87 -18.88
CA ASP A 179 -6.90 9.74 -18.03
C ASP A 179 -6.69 8.79 -16.84
N LEU A 180 -5.87 7.76 -17.04
CA LEU A 180 -5.55 6.75 -16.05
C LEU A 180 -4.17 6.14 -16.31
N LYS A 181 -3.55 5.67 -15.23
CA LYS A 181 -2.42 4.74 -15.25
C LYS A 181 -2.64 3.74 -14.14
N LEU A 182 -2.90 2.49 -14.50
CA LEU A 182 -3.16 1.40 -13.57
C LEU A 182 -2.09 0.33 -13.77
N VAL A 183 -1.41 -0.05 -12.69
CA VAL A 183 -0.35 -1.05 -12.70
C VAL A 183 -0.80 -2.22 -11.84
N TYR A 184 -0.98 -3.38 -12.47
CA TYR A 184 -1.26 -4.62 -11.76
C TYR A 184 0.03 -5.20 -11.15
N ASP A 185 -0.09 -5.68 -9.93
CA ASP A 185 0.99 -6.30 -9.18
C ASP A 185 1.38 -7.65 -9.81
N THR A 186 0.41 -8.42 -10.30
CA THR A 186 0.62 -9.72 -10.95
C THR A 186 -0.23 -9.88 -12.21
N ASP A 187 0.04 -10.92 -13.01
CA ASP A 187 -0.81 -11.30 -14.15
C ASP A 187 -2.26 -11.68 -13.75
N LYS A 188 -2.50 -11.96 -12.46
CA LYS A 188 -3.83 -12.24 -11.93
C LYS A 188 -4.64 -10.95 -11.76
N THR A 189 -5.45 -10.63 -12.77
CA THR A 189 -6.29 -9.42 -12.80
C THR A 189 -7.76 -9.66 -12.41
N ARG A 190 -8.13 -10.91 -12.07
CA ARG A 190 -9.49 -11.31 -11.73
C ARG A 190 -9.57 -12.07 -10.41
N GLY A 191 -10.71 -11.94 -9.75
CA GLY A 191 -11.02 -12.65 -8.51
C GLY A 191 -11.20 -14.16 -8.72
N VAL A 192 -11.18 -14.90 -7.61
CA VAL A 192 -11.40 -16.36 -7.59
C VAL A 192 -12.80 -16.75 -8.10
N ASP A 193 -13.75 -15.82 -8.00
CA ASP A 193 -15.12 -15.91 -8.51
C ASP A 193 -15.26 -15.42 -9.98
N GLY A 194 -14.13 -15.12 -10.65
CA GLY A 194 -14.11 -14.57 -12.01
C GLY A 194 -14.44 -13.08 -12.09
N SER A 195 -14.75 -12.43 -10.96
CA SER A 195 -15.06 -10.99 -10.91
C SER A 195 -13.88 -10.15 -11.41
N ARG A 196 -14.22 -8.99 -12.00
CA ARG A 196 -13.24 -7.98 -12.39
C ARG A 196 -12.65 -7.32 -11.14
N ALA A 197 -11.45 -6.77 -11.28
CA ALA A 197 -10.87 -5.92 -10.25
C ALA A 197 -11.81 -4.77 -9.86
N ARG A 198 -11.79 -4.44 -8.58
CA ARG A 198 -12.41 -3.26 -7.97
C ARG A 198 -11.33 -2.32 -7.46
N CYS A 199 -11.71 -1.14 -7.00
CA CYS A 199 -10.77 -0.18 -6.45
C CYS A 199 -11.15 0.29 -5.05
N VAL A 200 -10.14 0.62 -4.27
CA VAL A 200 -10.23 1.41 -3.05
C VAL A 200 -9.64 2.78 -3.36
N VAL A 201 -10.37 3.85 -3.04
CA VAL A 201 -9.84 5.20 -3.16
C VAL A 201 -8.93 5.49 -1.98
N ILE A 202 -7.68 5.87 -2.26
CA ILE A 202 -6.68 6.20 -1.25
C ILE A 202 -6.53 7.71 -1.10
N ALA A 203 -6.58 8.42 -2.23
CA ALA A 203 -6.50 9.86 -2.26
C ALA A 203 -7.21 10.40 -3.50
N ARG A 204 -7.54 11.69 -3.46
CA ARG A 204 -8.00 12.45 -4.61
C ARG A 204 -7.23 13.74 -4.74
N SER A 205 -7.00 14.17 -5.96
CA SER A 205 -6.30 15.41 -6.23
C SER A 205 -7.17 16.62 -5.86
N ILE A 206 -6.52 17.74 -5.52
CA ILE A 206 -7.23 18.99 -5.19
C ILE A 206 -7.78 19.64 -6.46
N ASP A 207 -7.02 19.56 -7.55
CA ASP A 207 -7.36 20.06 -8.88
C ASP A 207 -8.52 19.28 -9.53
N GLY A 208 -9.11 19.89 -10.57
CA GLY A 208 -10.33 19.43 -11.22
C GLY A 208 -11.56 20.20 -10.75
N LYS A 209 -12.38 20.70 -11.70
CA LYS A 209 -13.55 21.54 -11.39
C LYS A 209 -14.69 20.70 -10.85
N THR A 210 -14.88 19.51 -11.40
CA THR A 210 -15.91 18.55 -10.99
C THR A 210 -15.28 17.28 -10.43
N VAL A 211 -16.02 16.55 -9.59
CA VAL A 211 -15.61 15.24 -9.06
C VAL A 211 -15.22 14.28 -10.19
N ALA A 212 -15.90 14.35 -11.34
CA ALA A 212 -15.62 13.52 -12.49
C ALA A 212 -14.24 13.79 -13.14
N GLU A 213 -13.76 15.03 -13.06
CA GLU A 213 -12.47 15.47 -13.63
C GLU A 213 -11.30 15.37 -12.64
N LYS A 214 -11.57 15.16 -11.35
CA LYS A 214 -10.51 14.97 -10.36
C LYS A 214 -9.77 13.66 -10.61
N ARG A 215 -8.47 13.66 -10.34
CA ARG A 215 -7.66 12.45 -10.36
C ARG A 215 -7.77 11.74 -9.02
N PHE A 216 -8.10 10.47 -9.05
CA PHE A 216 -8.16 9.60 -7.87
C PHE A 216 -7.00 8.62 -7.91
N TYR A 217 -6.30 8.51 -6.79
CA TYR A 217 -5.24 7.54 -6.55
C TYR A 217 -5.86 6.36 -5.85
N VAL A 218 -5.64 5.17 -6.40
CA VAL A 218 -6.40 3.98 -6.05
C VAL A 218 -5.49 2.79 -5.80
N MET A 219 -5.94 1.91 -4.92
CA MET A 219 -5.45 0.54 -4.80
C MET A 219 -6.45 -0.38 -5.51
N LEU A 220 -5.95 -1.24 -6.39
CA LEU A 220 -6.75 -2.27 -7.06
C LEU A 220 -6.84 -3.50 -6.18
N ILE A 221 -8.01 -4.13 -6.17
CA ILE A 221 -8.28 -5.33 -5.40
C ILE A 221 -9.09 -6.33 -6.22
N ILE A 222 -8.94 -7.61 -5.92
CA ILE A 222 -9.69 -8.72 -6.53
C ILE A 222 -10.25 -9.63 -5.44
N ALA A 223 -11.38 -10.28 -5.71
CA ALA A 223 -11.98 -11.20 -4.76
C ALA A 223 -11.04 -12.38 -4.46
N ALA A 224 -10.78 -12.63 -3.18
CA ALA A 224 -9.95 -13.72 -2.68
C ALA A 224 -10.79 -14.87 -2.11
N GLY A 225 -12.05 -14.62 -1.77
CA GLY A 225 -12.99 -15.61 -1.25
C GLY A 225 -13.98 -14.99 -0.28
N SER A 226 -14.51 -15.82 0.62
CA SER A 226 -15.38 -15.35 1.69
C SER A 226 -15.07 -16.05 3.01
N ARG A 227 -15.12 -15.29 4.11
CA ARG A 227 -15.13 -15.83 5.47
C ARG A 227 -16.57 -16.10 5.89
N ASP A 228 -16.80 -17.32 6.37
CA ASP A 228 -18.10 -17.82 6.84
C ASP A 228 -19.25 -17.68 5.82
N GLY A 229 -18.92 -17.58 4.53
CA GLY A 229 -19.88 -17.38 3.44
C GLY A 229 -20.59 -16.03 3.44
N LYS A 230 -20.20 -15.10 4.31
CA LYS A 230 -20.88 -13.79 4.50
C LYS A 230 -19.96 -12.60 4.33
N GLU A 231 -18.73 -12.66 4.86
CA GLU A 231 -17.77 -11.57 4.70
C GLU A 231 -16.94 -11.81 3.44
N LEU A 232 -17.02 -10.89 2.47
CA LEU A 232 -16.17 -10.94 1.28
C LEU A 232 -14.74 -10.53 1.62
N LEU A 233 -13.79 -11.37 1.25
CA LEU A 233 -12.36 -11.13 1.40
C LEU A 233 -11.77 -10.73 0.05
N TYR A 234 -10.94 -9.71 0.08
CA TYR A 234 -10.22 -9.22 -1.09
C TYR A 234 -8.72 -9.35 -0.86
N GLN A 235 -7.99 -9.48 -1.96
CA GLN A 235 -6.55 -9.29 -1.96
C GLN A 235 -6.21 -8.12 -2.87
N ARG A 236 -5.10 -7.46 -2.58
CA ARG A 236 -4.55 -6.42 -3.44
C ARG A 236 -4.16 -7.03 -4.80
N ALA A 237 -4.35 -6.23 -5.85
CA ALA A 237 -4.05 -6.61 -7.23
C ALA A 237 -3.21 -5.56 -7.97
N GLY A 238 -2.98 -4.38 -7.40
CA GLY A 238 -2.29 -3.29 -8.07
C GLY A 238 -2.54 -1.93 -7.42
N ALA A 239 -2.03 -0.88 -8.06
CA ALA A 239 -2.32 0.49 -7.71
C ALA A 239 -2.21 1.39 -8.96
N GLY A 240 -2.66 2.63 -8.83
CA GLY A 240 -2.54 3.60 -9.90
C GLY A 240 -3.36 4.84 -9.67
N TYR A 241 -3.66 5.56 -10.75
CA TYR A 241 -4.62 6.65 -10.75
C TYR A 241 -5.62 6.54 -11.90
N MET A 242 -6.78 7.15 -11.73
CA MET A 242 -7.78 7.34 -12.78
C MET A 242 -8.65 8.57 -12.50
N LEU A 243 -9.29 9.15 -13.51
CA LEU A 243 -10.28 10.21 -13.31
C LEU A 243 -11.54 9.69 -12.59
N GLY A 244 -12.18 10.56 -11.80
CA GLY A 244 -13.38 10.23 -11.03
C GLY A 244 -14.54 9.70 -11.88
N ARG A 245 -14.63 10.10 -13.15
CA ARG A 245 -15.64 9.63 -14.11
C ARG A 245 -15.61 8.11 -14.36
N PHE A 246 -14.50 7.43 -14.05
CA PHE A 246 -14.40 5.98 -14.19
C PHE A 246 -14.81 5.21 -12.92
N ILE A 247 -14.98 5.90 -11.79
CA ILE A 247 -15.27 5.27 -10.49
C ILE A 247 -16.76 5.39 -10.21
N GLY A 248 -17.37 4.31 -9.71
CA GLY A 248 -18.75 4.29 -9.22
C GLY A 248 -18.95 5.11 -7.94
N LEU A 249 -18.82 6.43 -8.02
CA LEU A 249 -18.94 7.37 -6.89
C LEU A 249 -20.38 7.73 -6.54
N SER A 250 -21.33 7.50 -7.45
CA SER A 250 -22.76 7.83 -7.25
C SER A 250 -23.49 6.89 -6.28
N LYS A 251 -22.92 5.70 -6.02
CA LYS A 251 -23.46 4.73 -5.07
C LYS A 251 -22.56 4.66 -3.84
N PRO A 252 -23.11 4.36 -2.65
CA PRO A 252 -22.30 3.96 -1.51
C PRO A 252 -21.41 2.78 -1.91
N GLY A 253 -20.13 2.85 -1.54
CA GLY A 253 -19.23 1.70 -1.73
C GLY A 253 -19.54 0.58 -0.74
N MET A 254 -18.94 -0.58 -0.97
CA MET A 254 -19.08 -1.75 -0.10
C MET A 254 -17.92 -1.79 0.91
N ARG A 255 -18.22 -1.82 2.21
CA ARG A 255 -17.18 -2.04 3.22
C ARG A 255 -16.71 -3.50 3.17
N ALA A 256 -15.41 -3.72 3.03
CA ALA A 256 -14.83 -5.06 2.94
C ALA A 256 -13.47 -5.15 3.64
N ARG A 257 -12.98 -6.38 3.76
CA ARG A 257 -11.66 -6.69 4.32
C ARG A 257 -10.68 -7.08 3.22
N ILE A 258 -9.47 -6.56 3.32
CA ILE A 258 -8.36 -6.86 2.42
C ILE A 258 -7.33 -7.61 3.25
N ILE A 259 -7.11 -8.86 2.88
CA ILE A 259 -6.21 -9.80 3.55
C ILE A 259 -4.82 -9.78 2.96
#